data_AF-A0A4Q3CAG1-F1
#
_entry.id   AF-A0A4Q3CAG1-F1
#
_cell.length_a   1.000
_cell.length_b   1.000
_cell.length_c   1.000
_cell.angle_alpha   90.00
_cell.angle_beta   90.00
_cell.angle_gamma   90.00
#
_symmetry.space_group_name_H-M   'P 1'
#
loop_
_entity.id
_entity.type
_entity.pdbx_description
1 polymer ?
#
loop_
_entity_poly.entity_id
_entity_poly.type
_entity_poly.pdbx_seq_one_letter_code
_entity_poly.pdbx_strand_id
1 'polypeptide(L)'
;TDHRNYNANGDAFNVGETFSGIEFNKGVKFSEEIKALLPQGDLAQQAMRWILQHPAITTVIPGASKVSQVQSNVAAATLPAFDESVIQALSGLYNDEIKPEIRGVY
;
A
#
# COMPACT_ATOMS: atom_id res chain seq x y z
N THR A 1 -14.04 -16.08 10.76
CA THR A 1 -12.59 -16.37 10.78
C THR A 1 -11.89 -15.35 9.91
N ASP A 2 -10.70 -14.87 10.29
CA ASP A 2 -9.94 -13.83 9.55
C ASP A 2 -9.31 -14.41 8.27
N HIS A 3 -9.55 -13.77 7.11
CA HIS A 3 -9.06 -14.24 5.81
C HIS A 3 -7.53 -14.26 5.72
N ARG A 4 -6.84 -13.45 6.53
CA ARG A 4 -5.37 -13.48 6.66
C ARG A 4 -4.87 -14.84 7.14
N ASN A 5 -5.66 -15.58 7.91
CA ASN A 5 -5.22 -16.82 8.53
C ASN A 5 -5.54 -18.07 7.70
N TYR A 6 -6.62 -18.06 6.90
CA TYR A 6 -7.02 -19.23 6.11
C TYR A 6 -6.80 -19.07 4.60
N ASN A 7 -6.51 -17.86 4.11
CA ASN A 7 -6.36 -17.58 2.69
C ASN A 7 -5.11 -16.73 2.36
N ALA A 8 -4.08 -16.70 3.23
CA ALA A 8 -2.86 -15.94 2.95
C ALA A 8 -2.20 -16.26 1.60
N ASN A 9 -2.37 -17.49 1.11
CA ASN A 9 -1.81 -17.97 -0.14
C ASN A 9 -2.76 -17.86 -1.34
N GLY A 10 -4.02 -17.42 -1.15
CA GLY A 10 -5.01 -17.44 -2.22
C GLY A 10 -5.49 -18.85 -2.57
N ASP A 11 -5.56 -19.76 -1.60
CA ASP A 11 -6.03 -21.13 -1.81
C ASP A 11 -7.58 -21.21 -1.88
N ALA A 12 -8.27 -20.20 -1.32
CA ALA A 12 -9.73 -20.09 -1.28
C ALA A 12 -10.31 -19.00 -2.21
N PHE A 13 -9.49 -18.04 -2.66
CA PHE A 13 -9.83 -16.96 -3.58
C PHE A 13 -8.72 -16.80 -4.63
N ASN A 14 -8.91 -16.03 -5.71
CA ASN A 14 -7.83 -15.83 -6.67
C ASN A 14 -6.57 -15.26 -5.96
N VAL A 15 -5.41 -15.88 -6.17
CA VAL A 15 -4.13 -15.48 -5.58
C VAL A 15 -3.85 -14.00 -5.85
N GLY A 16 -4.15 -13.51 -7.05
CA GLY A 16 -3.98 -12.09 -7.40
C GLY A 16 -4.90 -11.14 -6.63
N GLU A 17 -6.05 -11.60 -6.16
CA GLU A 17 -6.99 -10.79 -5.36
C GLU A 17 -6.61 -10.75 -3.87
N THR A 18 -5.77 -11.69 -3.42
CA THR A 18 -5.34 -11.77 -2.02
C THR A 18 -3.96 -11.15 -1.86
N PHE A 19 -3.87 -10.02 -1.16
CA PHE A 19 -2.62 -9.25 -0.99
C PHE A 19 -1.90 -8.94 -2.32
N SER A 20 -2.66 -8.74 -3.39
CA SER A 20 -2.13 -8.50 -4.74
C SER A 20 -1.18 -9.60 -5.22
N GLY A 21 -1.40 -10.86 -4.81
CA GLY A 21 -0.55 -11.99 -5.20
C GLY A 21 0.70 -12.19 -4.36
N ILE A 22 1.01 -11.27 -3.45
CA ILE A 22 2.22 -11.31 -2.62
C ILE A 22 1.95 -12.15 -1.38
N GLU A 23 2.89 -13.02 -1.02
CA GLU A 23 2.82 -13.75 0.25
C GLU A 23 2.77 -12.77 1.44
N PHE A 24 1.94 -13.07 2.44
CA PHE A 24 1.63 -12.13 3.52
C PHE A 24 2.88 -11.59 4.26
N ASN A 25 3.81 -12.47 4.68
CA ASN A 25 5.02 -12.04 5.39
C ASN A 25 5.96 -11.23 4.51
N LYS A 26 6.08 -11.56 3.21
CA LYS A 26 6.78 -10.72 2.23
C LYS A 26 6.11 -9.35 2.10
N GLY A 27 4.78 -9.29 2.04
CA GLY A 27 4.02 -8.04 2.02
C GLY A 27 4.29 -7.17 3.27
N VAL A 28 4.36 -7.79 4.45
CA VAL A 28 4.74 -7.09 5.69
C VAL A 28 6.18 -6.56 5.60
N LYS A 29 7.13 -7.37 5.13
CA LYS A 29 8.53 -6.93 4.92
C LYS A 29 8.59 -5.71 3.98
N PHE A 30 7.92 -5.79 2.83
CA PHE A 30 7.86 -4.67 1.88
C PHE A 30 7.21 -3.42 2.47
N SER A 31 6.20 -3.57 3.35
CA SER A 31 5.59 -2.42 4.01
C SER A 31 6.55 -1.67 4.93
N GLU A 32 7.46 -2.38 5.60
CA GLU A 32 8.51 -1.76 6.43
C GLU A 32 9.61 -1.12 5.55
N GLU A 33 9.97 -1.73 4.43
CA GLU A 33 10.92 -1.15 3.47
C GLU A 33 10.36 0.14 2.84
N ILE A 34 9.09 0.14 2.42
CA ILE A 34 8.38 1.33 1.96
C ILE A 34 8.44 2.42 3.04
N LYS A 35 8.11 2.07 4.28
CA LYS A 35 8.13 3.03 5.40
C LYS A 35 9.51 3.63 5.64
N ALA A 36 10.59 2.87 5.42
CA ALA A 36 11.96 3.37 5.55
C ALA A 36 12.37 4.36 4.44
N LEU A 37 11.72 4.30 3.26
CA LEU A 37 11.94 5.22 2.14
C LEU A 37 11.13 6.52 2.28
N LEU A 38 10.13 6.53 3.16
CA LEU A 38 9.23 7.65 3.35
C LEU A 38 9.71 8.59 4.48
N PRO A 39 9.31 9.87 4.44
CA PRO A 39 9.41 10.75 5.60
C PRO A 39 8.77 10.14 6.86
N GLN A 40 9.20 10.61 8.03
CA GLN A 40 8.55 10.23 9.29
C GLN A 40 7.08 10.66 9.28
N GLY A 41 6.19 9.73 9.62
CA GLY A 41 4.76 10.00 9.65
C GLY A 41 3.92 8.72 9.67
N ASP A 42 2.60 8.91 9.59
CA ASP A 42 1.65 7.80 9.51
C ASP A 42 1.68 7.16 8.12
N LEU A 43 1.95 5.85 8.05
CA LEU A 43 2.11 5.14 6.78
C LEU A 43 0.81 5.10 5.97
N ALA A 44 -0.35 5.00 6.61
CA ALA A 44 -1.63 4.97 5.90
C ALA A 44 -1.92 6.32 5.23
N GLN A 45 -1.69 7.42 5.95
CA GLN A 45 -1.80 8.76 5.38
C GLN A 45 -0.85 8.96 4.20
N GLN A 46 0.40 8.53 4.36
CA GLN A 46 1.40 8.66 3.31
C GLN A 46 1.06 7.82 2.07
N ALA A 47 0.54 6.60 2.25
CA ALA A 47 0.05 5.78 1.14
C ALA A 47 -1.12 6.46 0.39
N MET A 48 -2.10 7.01 1.11
CA MET A 48 -3.20 7.76 0.49
C MET A 48 -2.69 9.03 -0.22
N ARG A 49 -1.75 9.75 0.38
CA ARG A 49 -1.13 10.93 -0.22
C ARG A 49 -0.39 10.60 -1.50
N TRP A 50 0.31 9.46 -1.54
CA TRP A 50 1.02 8.97 -2.73
C TRP A 50 0.05 8.71 -3.88
N ILE A 51 -1.09 8.05 -3.61
CA ILE A 51 -2.14 7.82 -4.62
C ILE A 51 -2.69 9.17 -5.13
N LEU A 52 -3.05 10.09 -4.21
CA LEU A 52 -3.58 11.41 -4.54
C LEU A 52 -2.57 12.33 -5.25
N GLN A 53 -1.28 12.01 -5.23
CA GLN A 53 -0.26 12.79 -5.94
C GLN A 53 -0.29 12.53 -7.45
N HIS A 54 -0.79 11.37 -7.87
CA HIS A 54 -0.81 11.03 -9.28
C HIS A 54 -1.86 11.87 -10.03
N PRO A 55 -1.51 12.59 -11.11
CA PRO A 55 -2.39 13.57 -11.75
C PRO A 55 -3.67 12.97 -12.36
N ALA A 56 -3.65 11.67 -12.69
CA ALA A 56 -4.83 10.96 -13.20
C ALA A 56 -5.81 10.52 -12.10
N ILE A 57 -5.48 10.69 -10.82
CA ILE A 57 -6.33 10.28 -9.70
C ILE A 57 -7.06 11.48 -9.13
N THR A 58 -8.38 11.37 -9.01
CA THR A 58 -9.24 12.42 -8.46
C THR A 58 -9.63 12.18 -7.01
N THR A 59 -9.68 10.91 -6.58
CA THR A 59 -10.17 10.53 -5.26
C THR A 59 -9.61 9.19 -4.79
N VAL A 60 -9.58 9.00 -3.48
CA VAL A 60 -9.31 7.72 -2.81
C VAL A 60 -10.50 7.37 -1.93
N ILE A 61 -10.85 6.08 -1.83
CA ILE A 61 -12.02 5.61 -1.06
C ILE A 61 -11.53 4.66 0.06
N PRO A 62 -10.96 5.21 1.16
CA PRO A 62 -10.44 4.38 2.24
C PRO A 62 -11.54 3.89 3.18
N GLY A 63 -11.36 2.69 3.73
CA GLY A 63 -12.20 2.18 4.82
C GLY A 63 -11.88 2.81 6.17
N ALA A 64 -12.87 2.86 7.07
CA ALA A 64 -12.69 3.27 8.46
C ALA A 64 -13.68 2.53 9.37
N SER A 65 -13.20 1.96 10.48
CA SER A 65 -14.01 1.31 11.52
C SER A 65 -14.20 2.18 12.77
N LYS A 66 -13.51 3.32 12.86
CA LYS A 66 -13.64 4.29 13.96
C LYS A 66 -13.45 5.74 13.46
N VAL A 67 -14.01 6.69 14.20
CA VAL A 67 -13.97 8.13 13.86
C VAL A 67 -12.55 8.64 13.68
N SER A 68 -11.59 8.20 14.50
CA SER A 68 -10.20 8.63 14.37
C SER A 68 -9.52 8.19 13.07
N GLN A 69 -9.97 7.10 12.46
CA GLN A 69 -9.50 6.71 11.12
C GLN A 69 -10.07 7.62 10.04
N VAL A 70 -11.33 8.04 10.15
CA VAL A 70 -11.91 9.04 9.22
C VAL A 70 -11.12 10.33 9.27
N GLN A 71 -10.82 10.82 10.48
CA GLN A 71 -10.00 12.02 10.69
C GLN A 71 -8.59 11.85 10.10
N SER A 72 -7.95 10.70 10.34
CA SER A 72 -6.64 10.38 9.78
C SER A 72 -6.67 10.33 8.24
N ASN A 73 -7.66 9.66 7.66
CA ASN A 73 -7.83 9.53 6.21
C ASN A 73 -8.00 10.90 5.53
N VAL A 74 -8.79 11.79 6.13
CA VAL A 74 -8.97 13.16 5.61
C VAL A 74 -7.67 13.97 5.69
N ALA A 75 -6.89 13.81 6.76
CA ALA A 75 -5.62 14.52 6.93
C ALA A 75 -4.59 14.19 5.84
N ALA A 76 -4.67 13.01 5.21
CA ALA A 76 -3.78 12.59 4.13
C ALA A 76 -3.77 13.56 2.94
N ALA A 77 -4.92 14.17 2.62
CA ALA A 77 -5.03 15.13 1.51
C ALA A 77 -4.27 16.44 1.76
N THR A 78 -3.93 16.73 3.02
CA THR A 78 -3.20 17.95 3.42
C THR A 78 -1.69 17.77 3.51
N LEU A 79 -1.21 16.51 3.40
CA LEU A 79 0.21 16.23 3.42
C LEU A 79 0.93 16.85 2.21
N PRO A 80 2.19 17.28 2.35
CA PRO A 80 2.99 17.74 1.23
C PRO A 80 3.12 16.64 0.16
N ALA A 81 3.38 17.06 -1.08
CA ALA A 81 3.78 16.12 -2.11
C ALA A 81 5.13 15.47 -1.74
N PHE A 82 5.30 14.21 -2.10
CA PHE A 82 6.60 13.54 -2.07
C PHE A 82 7.51 14.13 -3.13
N ASP A 83 8.79 14.26 -2.76
CA ASP A 83 9.84 14.61 -3.70
C ASP A 83 10.02 13.52 -4.75
N GLU A 84 10.49 13.92 -5.92
CA GLU A 84 10.74 13.01 -7.05
C GLU A 84 11.68 11.86 -6.66
N SER A 85 12.67 12.10 -5.79
CA SER A 85 13.59 11.06 -5.31
C SER A 85 12.88 9.96 -4.52
N VAL A 86 11.86 10.30 -3.72
CA VAL A 86 11.05 9.32 -2.98
C VAL A 86 10.23 8.50 -3.96
N ILE A 87 9.60 9.15 -4.94
CA ILE A 87 8.83 8.47 -5.98
C ILE A 87 9.70 7.49 -6.78
N GLN A 88 10.92 7.90 -7.15
CA GLN A 88 11.88 7.05 -7.85
C GLN A 88 12.34 5.87 -6.99
N ALA A 89 12.63 6.09 -5.70
CA ALA A 89 13.01 5.02 -4.79
C ALA A 89 11.89 3.97 -4.62
N LEU A 90 10.64 4.41 -4.44
CA LEU A 90 9.49 3.52 -4.37
C LEU A 90 9.28 2.75 -5.68
N SER A 91 9.48 3.42 -6.83
CA SER A 91 9.40 2.78 -8.15
C SER A 91 10.48 1.72 -8.34
N GLY A 92 11.71 1.98 -7.88
CA GLY A 92 12.80 1.01 -7.88
C GLY A 92 12.46 -0.22 -7.04
N LEU A 93 12.07 -0.01 -5.77
CA LEU A 93 11.63 -1.11 -4.89
C LEU A 93 10.50 -1.94 -5.52
N TYR A 94 9.51 -1.26 -6.12
CA TYR A 94 8.42 -1.95 -6.80
C TYR A 94 8.91 -2.80 -7.97
N ASN A 95 9.70 -2.24 -8.88
CA ASN A 95 10.12 -2.92 -10.10
C ASN A 95 11.10 -4.07 -9.82
N ASP A 96 12.02 -3.86 -8.88
CA ASP A 96 13.15 -4.76 -8.67
C ASP A 96 12.85 -5.87 -7.65
N GLU A 97 12.01 -5.59 -6.64
CA GLU A 97 11.76 -6.52 -5.53
C GLU A 97 10.29 -6.96 -5.41
N ILE A 98 9.33 -6.03 -5.52
CA ILE A 98 7.91 -6.36 -5.29
C ILE A 98 7.29 -7.06 -6.50
N LYS A 99 7.48 -6.53 -7.70
CA LYS A 99 6.85 -7.01 -8.93
C LYS A 99 7.21 -8.47 -9.26
N PRO A 100 8.46 -8.93 -9.10
CA PRO A 100 8.81 -10.34 -9.29
C PRO A 100 8.09 -11.30 -8.32
N GLU A 101 7.63 -10.80 -7.17
CA GLU A 101 6.97 -11.58 -6.12
C GLU A 101 5.45 -11.67 -6.28
N ILE A 102 4.87 -10.92 -7.23
CA ILE A 102 3.43 -10.94 -7.52
C ILE A 102 3.07 -12.25 -8.22
N ARG A 103 2.11 -12.97 -7.66
CA ARG A 103 1.57 -14.24 -8.19
C ARG A 103 0.11 -14.07 -8.62
N GLY A 104 -0.36 -15.00 -9.46
CA GLY A 104 -1.73 -15.01 -9.96
C GLY A 104 -1.82 -14.46 -11.39
N VAL A 105 -2.80 -14.95 -12.13
CA VAL A 105 -3.05 -14.55 -13.53
C VAL A 105 -3.94 -13.30 -13.50
N TYR A 106 -3.55 -12.26 -14.23
CA TYR A 106 -4.41 -11.13 -14.57
C TYR A 106 -5.17 -11.42 -15.87
#